data_AF-A0A7X8J810-F1
#
_entry.id   AF-A0A7X8J810-F1
#
_cell.length_a   1.000
_cell.length_b   1.000
_cell.length_c   1.000
_cell.angle_alpha   90.00
_cell.angle_beta   90.00
_cell.angle_gamma   90.00
#
_symmetry.space_group_name_H-M   'P 1'
#
loop_
_entity.id
_entity.type
_entity.pdbx_description
1 polymer ?
#
loop_
_entity_poly.entity_id
_entity_poly.type
_entity_poly.pdbx_seq_one_letter_code
_entity_poly.pdbx_strand_id
1 'polypeptide(L)' 'AKIDNGYEIQVPLFINEGDTVRIDTRTGAYADRVSKA' A
#
# COMPACT_ATOMS: atom_id res chain seq x y z
N ALA A 1 -4.06 -6.80 0.28
CA ALA A 1 -3.88 -6.43 1.70
C ALA A 1 -5.00 -5.47 2.08
N LYS A 2 -5.54 -5.61 3.29
CA LYS A 2 -6.52 -4.68 3.83
C LYS A 2 -5.75 -3.54 4.47
N ILE A 3 -5.95 -2.31 3.99
CA ILE A 3 -5.44 -1.15 4.71
C ILE A 3 -6.33 -0.89 5.93
N ASP A 4 -5.81 -0.26 6.97
CA ASP A 4 -6.55 0.03 8.21
C ASP A 4 -7.89 0.74 7.96
N ASN A 5 -7.99 1.49 6.86
CA ASN A 5 -9.21 2.17 6.44
C ASN A 5 -10.27 1.25 5.80
N GLY A 6 -10.07 -0.07 5.81
CA GLY A 6 -11.00 -1.08 5.29
C GLY A 6 -10.95 -1.30 3.78
N TYR A 7 -10.08 -0.59 3.05
CA TYR A 7 -9.95 -0.72 1.59
C TYR A 7 -9.05 -1.91 1.22
N GLU A 8 -9.46 -2.71 0.24
CA GLU A 8 -8.68 -3.84 -0.24
C GLU A 8 -7.91 -3.43 -1.49
N ILE A 9 -6.58 -3.40 -1.39
CA ILE A 9 -5.70 -3.10 -2.52
C ILE A 9 -4.78 -4.27 -2.81
N GLN A 10 -4.46 -4.44 -4.09
CA GLN A 10 -3.42 -5.38 -4.51
C GLN A 10 -2.06 -4.75 -4.25
N VAL A 11 -1.35 -5.32 -3.28
CA VAL A 11 0.04 -4.96 -2.96
C VAL A 11 0.97 -6.10 -3.37
N PRO A 12 2.22 -5.80 -3.75
CA PRO A 12 3.22 -6.82 -4.01
C PRO A 12 3.52 -7.69 -2.77
N LEU A 13 3.94 -8.93 -3.00
CA LEU A 13 4.24 -9.94 -1.97
C LEU A 13 5.38 -9.56 -1.01
N PHE A 14 6.17 -8.52 -1.32
CA PHE A 14 7.31 -8.09 -0.50
C PHE A 14 6.98 -6.99 0.51
N ILE A 15 5.72 -6.55 0.59
CA ILE A 15 5.26 -5.55 1.56
C ILE A 15 4.86 -6.26 2.86
N ASN A 16 5.39 -5.78 3.98
CA ASN A 16 5.08 -6.31 5.30
C ASN A 16 4.14 -5.36 6.07
N GLU A 17 3.50 -5.88 7.12
CA GLU A 17 2.70 -5.06 8.03
C GLU A 17 3.59 -4.03 8.74
N GLY A 18 3.20 -2.75 8.67
CA GLY A 18 3.98 -1.61 9.19
C GLY A 18 4.76 -0.82 8.12
N ASP A 19 4.87 -1.34 6.89
CA ASP A 19 5.47 -0.59 5.78
C ASP A 19 4.55 0.56 5.33
N THR A 20 5.15 1.74 5.11
CA THR A 20 4.42 2.89 4.54
C THR A 20 4.43 2.80 3.02
N VAL A 21 3.24 2.60 2.44
CA VAL A 21 3.04 2.53 1.00
C VAL A 21 2.26 3.75 0.51
N ARG A 22 2.63 4.26 -0.67
CA ARG A 22 1.89 5.32 -1.35
C ARG A 22 0.92 4.68 -2.32
N ILE A 23 -0.34 5.09 -2.25
CA ILE A 23 -1.41 4.58 -3.10
C ILE A 23 -1.96 5.72 -3.93
N ASP A 24 -2.33 5.43 -5.18
CA ASP A 24 -3.08 6.36 -6.01
C ASP A 24 -4.56 6.26 -5.63
N THR A 25 -5.11 7.34 -5.07
CA THR A 25 -6.50 7.38 -4.60
C THR A 25 -7.53 7.49 -5.74
N ARG A 26 -7.11 7.77 -6.97
CA ARG A 26 -7.99 7.86 -8.14
C ARG A 26 -8.23 6.49 -8.77
N THR A 27 -7.20 5.65 -8.79
CA THR A 27 -7.25 4.30 -9.38
C THR A 27 -7.32 3.20 -8.33
N GLY A 28 -7.02 3.50 -7.07
CA GLY A 28 -6.88 2.51 -6.00
C GLY A 28 -5.66 1.60 -6.16
N ALA A 29 -4.79 1.92 -7.12
CA ALA A 29 -3.59 1.14 -7.40
C ALA A 29 -2.46 1.51 -6.43
N TYR A 30 -1.65 0.51 -6.11
CA TYR A 30 -0.38 0.70 -5.45
C TYR A 30 0.52 1.59 -6.33
N ALA A 31 1.02 2.70 -5.80
CA ALA A 31 1.88 3.62 -6.54
C ALA A 31 3.36 3.37 -6.22
N ASP A 32 3.74 3.37 -4.93
CA ASP A 32 5.16 3.27 -4.57
C ASP A 32 5.41 2.80 -3.13
N ARG A 33 6.60 2.22 -2.87
CA ARG A 33 7.03 1.87 -1.49
C ARG A 33 7.82 3.04 -0.92
N VAL A 34 7.30 3.71 0.11
CA VAL A 34 8.09 4.72 0.82
C VAL A 34 8.95 3.99 1.84
N SER A 35 10.10 3.51 1.38
CA SER A 35 11.19 3.08 2.25
C SER A 35 11.61 4.28 3.10
N LYS A 36 11.21 4.32 4.38
CA LYS A 36 11.85 5.23 5.35
C LYS A 36 13.33 4.86 5.37
N ALA A 37 14.17 5.77 4.90
CA ALA A 37 15.60 5.76 5.17
C ALA A 37 15.85 6.04 6.66
#